data_AF-A0A8S9YM47-F1
#
_entry.id   AF-A0A8S9YM47-F1
#
_cell.length_a   1.000
_cell.length_b   1.000
_cell.length_c   1.000
_cell.angle_alpha   90.00
_cell.angle_beta   90.00
_cell.angle_gamma   90.00
#
_symmetry.space_group_name_H-M   'P 1'
#
loop_
_entity.id
_entity.type
_entity.pdbx_description
1 polymer ?
#
loop_
_entity_poly.entity_id
_entity_poly.type
_entity_poly.pdbx_seq_one_letter_code
_entity_poly.pdbx_strand_id
1 'polypeptide(L)'
;MNHKDRLQTYVKFFRDALLKHHRQVLMTQMVPVQRPIGMFLIDTSTMRSLLLPSPNRCLEMLHSLLPVDARAEVDRLVQETQEAEYTLSLSPSSTVDFVKHLEFMVHMQARLEPIEKEADVVKEIYDMIESFNVPVPPEDYAVYQTLLPSIERSKNAMDKALAERDVIVDLFLSTLDKDIAELVHDMKDAKQAINVTVMRRSVFTSLT
;
A
#
# COMPACT_ATOMS: atom_id res chain seq x y z
N MET A 1 6.95 -15.08 -6.25
CA MET A 1 7.60 -14.42 -5.10
C MET A 1 6.66 -13.31 -4.66
N ASN A 2 6.06 -13.46 -3.49
CA ASN A 2 5.07 -12.53 -2.95
C ASN A 2 5.75 -11.18 -2.63
N HIS A 3 5.03 -10.06 -2.64
CA HIS A 3 5.60 -8.73 -2.40
C HIS A 3 6.32 -8.67 -1.04
N LYS A 4 5.70 -9.24 0.00
CA LYS A 4 6.32 -9.44 1.33
C LYS A 4 7.69 -10.13 1.26
N ASP A 5 7.83 -11.21 0.48
CA ASP A 5 9.08 -11.96 0.39
C ASP A 5 10.21 -11.09 -0.20
N ARG A 6 9.85 -10.18 -1.11
CA ARG A 6 10.79 -9.22 -1.69
C ARG A 6 11.24 -8.21 -0.64
N LEU A 7 10.32 -7.67 0.16
CA LEU A 7 10.65 -6.77 1.27
C LEU A 7 11.54 -7.46 2.31
N GLN A 8 11.26 -8.71 2.68
CA GLN A 8 12.10 -9.44 3.64
C GLN A 8 13.52 -9.68 3.09
N THR A 9 13.62 -10.01 1.80
CA THR A 9 14.92 -10.18 1.12
C THR A 9 15.68 -8.86 1.09
N TYR A 10 14.99 -7.76 0.84
CA TYR A 10 15.52 -6.41 0.85
C TYR A 10 16.07 -6.04 2.24
N VAL A 11 15.29 -6.24 3.31
CA VAL A 11 15.72 -6.00 4.70
C VAL A 11 16.99 -6.79 5.02
N LYS A 12 17.02 -8.07 4.66
CA LYS A 12 18.19 -8.93 4.89
C LYS A 12 19.42 -8.40 4.15
N PHE A 13 19.26 -8.01 2.89
CA PHE A 13 20.35 -7.46 2.08
C PHE A 13 20.94 -6.19 2.72
N PHE A 14 20.10 -5.23 3.10
CA PHE A 14 20.57 -3.99 3.73
C PHE A 14 21.24 -4.24 5.08
N ARG A 15 20.67 -5.13 5.91
CA ARG A 15 21.26 -5.52 7.18
C ARG A 15 22.65 -6.12 6.99
N ASP A 16 22.80 -7.07 6.09
CA ASP A 16 24.08 -7.74 5.82
C ASP A 16 25.11 -6.75 5.24
N ALA A 17 24.68 -5.85 4.36
CA ALA A 17 25.54 -4.83 3.77
C ALA A 17 26.02 -3.80 4.79
N LEU A 18 25.10 -3.27 5.62
CA LEU A 18 25.42 -2.33 6.69
C LEU A 18 26.39 -2.96 7.70
N LEU A 19 26.12 -4.18 8.15
CA LEU A 19 27.02 -4.91 9.05
C LEU A 19 28.41 -5.11 8.46
N LYS A 20 28.47 -5.55 7.19
CA LYS A 20 29.74 -5.80 6.50
C LYS A 20 30.59 -4.54 6.41
N HIS A 21 30.02 -3.43 5.97
CA HIS A 21 30.77 -2.20 5.75
C HIS A 21 31.14 -1.50 7.06
N HIS A 22 30.25 -1.47 8.06
CA HIS A 22 30.61 -1.00 9.41
C HIS A 22 31.76 -1.81 10.01
N ARG A 23 31.73 -3.14 9.87
CA ARG A 23 32.82 -4.01 10.32
C ARG A 23 34.13 -3.69 9.58
N GLN A 24 34.09 -3.45 8.27
CA GLN A 24 35.29 -3.08 7.50
C GLN A 24 35.91 -1.77 7.99
N VAL A 25 35.08 -0.76 8.25
CA VAL A 25 35.53 0.54 8.81
C VAL A 25 36.19 0.31 10.18
N LEU A 26 35.50 -0.38 11.08
CA LEU A 26 35.98 -0.65 12.43
C LEU A 26 37.28 -1.46 12.43
N MET A 27 37.36 -2.52 11.63
CA MET A 27 38.58 -3.33 11.51
C MET A 27 39.76 -2.51 10.97
N THR A 28 39.52 -1.62 10.00
CA THR A 28 40.57 -0.76 9.42
C THR A 28 41.05 0.30 10.42
N GLN A 29 40.13 0.85 11.23
CA GLN A 29 40.46 1.80 12.29
C GLN A 29 41.23 1.15 13.45
N MET A 30 40.93 -0.12 13.76
CA MET A 30 41.65 -0.89 14.78
C MET A 30 43.10 -1.23 14.39
N VAL A 31 43.48 -1.09 13.11
CA VAL A 31 44.88 -1.30 12.69
C VAL A 31 45.75 -0.17 13.28
N PRO A 32 46.77 -0.50 14.08
CA PRO A 32 47.64 0.49 14.70
C PRO A 32 48.44 1.24 13.63
N VAL A 33 48.68 2.55 13.84
CA VAL A 33 49.43 3.40 12.88
C VAL A 33 50.78 2.80 12.55
N GLN A 34 51.46 2.27 13.57
CA GLN A 34 52.77 1.67 13.46
C GLN A 34 52.77 0.31 14.15
N ARG A 35 53.44 -0.66 13.54
CA ARG A 35 53.59 -1.99 14.11
C ARG A 35 55.03 -2.49 13.95
N PRO A 36 55.73 -2.82 15.05
CA PRO A 36 57.04 -3.45 14.96
C PRO A 36 56.88 -4.91 14.53
N ILE A 37 57.70 -5.34 13.57
CA ILE A 37 57.83 -6.73 13.11
C ILE A 37 59.32 -7.06 13.06
N GLY A 38 59.80 -7.79 14.07
CA GLY A 38 61.22 -8.09 14.24
C GLY A 38 62.03 -6.79 14.37
N MET A 39 62.94 -6.55 13.42
CA MET A 39 63.78 -5.34 13.37
C MET A 39 63.17 -4.19 12.56
N PHE A 40 61.99 -4.37 11.97
CA PHE A 40 61.33 -3.35 11.14
C PHE A 40 60.18 -2.67 11.89
N LEU A 41 59.99 -1.38 11.68
CA LEU A 41 58.79 -0.65 12.09
C LEU A 41 57.96 -0.31 10.85
N ILE A 42 56.78 -0.93 10.73
CA ILE A 42 55.89 -0.73 9.59
C ILE A 42 54.92 0.41 9.90
N ASP A 43 54.86 1.42 9.03
CA ASP A 43 53.81 2.43 9.03
C ASP A 43 52.64 1.98 8.15
N THR A 44 51.44 1.93 8.72
CA THR A 44 50.21 1.55 8.02
C THR A 44 49.31 2.76 7.71
N SER A 45 49.81 3.99 7.91
CA SER A 45 49.05 5.23 7.66
C SER A 45 48.47 5.28 6.24
N THR A 46 49.30 5.05 5.22
CA THR A 46 48.92 5.04 3.80
C THR A 46 47.93 3.92 3.47
N MET A 47 48.09 2.74 4.07
CA MET A 47 47.16 1.63 3.87
C MET A 47 45.75 2.02 4.37
N ARG A 48 45.66 2.61 5.56
CA ARG A 48 44.36 3.03 6.12
C ARG A 48 43.72 4.14 5.30
N SER A 49 44.50 5.13 4.84
CA SER A 49 43.96 6.22 4.01
C SER A 49 43.46 5.74 2.64
N LEU A 50 44.02 4.65 2.10
CA LEU A 50 43.57 4.04 0.85
C LEU A 50 42.38 3.08 1.04
N LEU A 51 42.30 2.38 2.17
CA LEU A 51 41.26 1.38 2.41
C LEU A 51 39.96 1.96 2.97
N LEU A 52 40.01 2.98 3.83
CA LEU A 52 38.81 3.58 4.46
C LEU A 52 37.80 4.22 3.50
N PRO A 53 38.21 4.89 2.39
CA PRO A 53 37.26 5.56 1.51
C PRO A 53 36.25 4.62 0.86
N SER A 54 36.64 3.39 0.53
CA SER A 54 35.77 2.42 -0.14
C SER A 54 34.55 1.99 0.71
N PRO A 55 34.71 1.45 1.94
CA PRO A 55 33.57 1.08 2.77
C PRO A 55 32.76 2.29 3.23
N ASN A 56 33.38 3.46 3.45
CA ASN A 56 32.65 4.68 3.78
C ASN A 56 31.72 5.09 2.62
N ARG A 57 32.20 5.06 1.38
CA ARG A 57 31.36 5.34 0.20
C ARG A 57 30.20 4.36 0.06
N CYS A 58 30.42 3.09 0.39
CA CYS A 58 29.34 2.10 0.42
C CYS A 58 28.30 2.42 1.49
N LEU A 59 28.73 2.81 2.70
CA LEU A 59 27.83 3.24 3.77
C LEU A 59 27.05 4.50 3.40
N GLU A 60 27.69 5.49 2.80
CA GLU A 60 27.04 6.71 2.30
C GLU A 60 25.92 6.38 1.31
N MET A 61 26.16 5.48 0.35
CA MET A 61 25.12 5.04 -0.59
C MET A 61 23.99 4.30 0.13
N LEU A 62 24.29 3.42 1.09
CA LEU A 62 23.26 2.72 1.85
C LEU A 62 22.41 3.71 2.67
N HIS A 63 23.05 4.71 3.27
CA HIS A 63 22.38 5.76 4.05
C HIS A 63 21.54 6.69 3.18
N SER A 64 21.85 6.86 1.89
CA SER A 64 21.01 7.66 1.00
C SER A 64 19.85 6.86 0.40
N LEU A 65 20.00 5.55 0.21
CA LEU A 65 18.97 4.71 -0.42
C LEU A 65 17.93 4.21 0.58
N LEU A 66 18.38 3.71 1.73
CA LEU A 66 17.51 3.04 2.69
C LEU A 66 16.34 3.93 3.16
N PRO A 67 16.53 5.22 3.50
CA PRO A 67 15.42 6.08 3.93
C PRO A 67 14.41 6.35 2.83
N VAL A 68 14.88 6.52 1.58
CA VAL A 68 14.03 6.81 0.41
C VAL A 68 13.12 5.62 0.12
N ASP A 69 13.67 4.42 0.11
CA ASP A 69 12.90 3.20 -0.13
C ASP A 69 11.94 2.91 1.03
N ALA A 70 12.39 3.11 2.28
CA ALA A 70 11.53 2.96 3.46
C ALA A 70 10.33 3.92 3.39
N ARG A 71 10.58 5.18 3.02
CA ARG A 71 9.55 6.20 2.86
C ARG A 71 8.55 5.84 1.76
N ALA A 72 9.04 5.37 0.62
CA ALA A 72 8.17 4.96 -0.48
C ALA A 72 7.22 3.81 -0.10
N GLU A 73 7.69 2.84 0.69
CA GLU A 73 6.83 1.75 1.19
C GLU A 73 5.80 2.25 2.23
N VAL A 74 6.18 3.18 3.10
CA VAL A 74 5.22 3.85 4.00
C VAL A 74 4.14 4.56 3.21
N ASP A 75 4.51 5.40 2.24
CA ASP A 75 3.56 6.16 1.44
C ASP A 75 2.60 5.23 0.69
N ARG A 76 3.10 4.14 0.12
CA ARG A 76 2.28 3.12 -0.55
C ARG A 76 1.22 2.53 0.37
N LEU A 77 1.61 2.09 1.57
CA LEU A 77 0.69 1.47 2.53
C LEU A 77 -0.31 2.48 3.11
N VAL A 78 0.14 3.70 3.40
CA VAL A 78 -0.74 4.79 3.86
C VAL A 78 -1.77 5.13 2.79
N GLN A 79 -1.35 5.26 1.52
CA GLN A 79 -2.26 5.52 0.42
C GLN A 79 -3.28 4.39 0.24
N GLU A 80 -2.81 3.13 0.19
CA GLU A 80 -3.69 1.95 0.03
C GLU A 80 -4.75 1.88 1.16
N THR A 81 -4.35 2.15 2.40
CA THR A 81 -5.26 2.11 3.56
C THR A 81 -6.24 3.28 3.60
N GLN A 82 -5.82 4.49 3.20
CA GLN A 82 -6.69 5.67 3.11
C GLN A 82 -7.72 5.54 1.97
N GLU A 83 -7.30 5.03 0.82
CA GLU A 83 -8.21 4.73 -0.30
C GLU A 83 -9.25 3.68 0.10
N ALA A 84 -8.82 2.66 0.86
CA ALA A 84 -9.73 1.66 1.41
C ALA A 84 -10.71 2.25 2.43
N GLU A 85 -10.22 3.05 3.39
CA GLU A 85 -11.06 3.77 4.36
C GLU A 85 -12.13 4.62 3.65
N TYR A 86 -11.72 5.41 2.66
CA TYR A 86 -12.62 6.24 1.86
C TYR A 86 -13.66 5.39 1.13
N THR A 87 -13.24 4.35 0.39
CA THR A 87 -14.13 3.52 -0.42
C THR A 87 -15.14 2.75 0.43
N LEU A 88 -14.74 2.26 1.61
CA LEU A 88 -15.62 1.59 2.58
C LEU A 88 -16.65 2.55 3.21
N SER A 89 -16.31 3.84 3.29
CA SER A 89 -17.22 4.86 3.83
C SER A 89 -18.30 5.33 2.85
N LEU A 90 -18.16 5.01 1.55
CA LEU A 90 -19.10 5.41 0.52
C LEU A 90 -20.38 4.57 0.58
N SER A 91 -21.54 5.23 0.49
CA SER A 91 -22.82 4.56 0.31
C SER A 91 -23.12 4.39 -1.19
N PRO A 92 -23.31 3.15 -1.68
CA PRO A 92 -23.64 2.91 -3.08
C PRO A 92 -25.03 3.48 -3.43
N SER A 93 -25.17 4.10 -4.61
CA SER A 93 -26.41 4.75 -5.07
C SER A 93 -27.06 4.07 -6.28
N SER A 94 -26.34 3.19 -6.97
CA SER A 94 -26.84 2.39 -8.08
C SER A 94 -26.60 0.90 -7.86
N THR A 95 -27.39 0.07 -8.52
CA THR A 95 -27.25 -1.40 -8.49
C THR A 95 -25.83 -1.85 -8.84
N VAL A 96 -25.20 -1.19 -9.81
CA VAL A 96 -23.83 -1.53 -10.25
C VAL A 96 -22.80 -1.15 -9.20
N ASP A 97 -22.96 0.01 -8.56
CA ASP A 97 -22.02 0.48 -7.52
C ASP A 97 -22.10 -0.39 -6.28
N PHE A 98 -23.27 -0.94 -5.99
CA PHE A 98 -23.50 -1.86 -4.90
C PHE A 98 -22.70 -3.16 -5.04
N VAL A 99 -22.76 -3.79 -6.22
CA VAL A 99 -22.01 -5.01 -6.52
C VAL A 99 -20.51 -4.74 -6.41
N LYS A 100 -20.03 -3.62 -7.00
CA LYS A 100 -18.62 -3.21 -6.88
C LYS A 100 -18.19 -2.99 -5.43
N HIS A 101 -19.05 -2.39 -4.61
CA HIS A 101 -18.74 -2.14 -3.21
C HIS A 101 -18.62 -3.45 -2.42
N LEU A 102 -19.52 -4.42 -2.63
CA LEU A 102 -19.42 -5.75 -2.01
C LEU A 102 -18.18 -6.53 -2.46
N GLU A 103 -17.85 -6.49 -3.76
CA GLU A 103 -16.62 -7.09 -4.28
C GLU A 103 -15.38 -6.46 -3.64
N PHE A 104 -15.38 -5.14 -3.49
CA PHE A 104 -14.31 -4.41 -2.83
C PHE A 104 -14.16 -4.80 -1.36
N MET A 105 -15.26 -4.94 -0.62
CA MET A 105 -15.22 -5.38 0.79
C MET A 105 -14.55 -6.75 0.93
N VAL A 106 -14.94 -7.73 0.10
CA VAL A 106 -14.34 -9.08 0.14
C VAL A 106 -12.85 -9.03 -0.18
N HIS A 107 -12.48 -8.26 -1.21
CA HIS A 107 -11.08 -8.07 -1.59
C HIS A 107 -10.26 -7.43 -0.46
N MET A 108 -10.75 -6.34 0.12
CA MET A 108 -10.06 -5.62 1.20
C MET A 108 -9.96 -6.46 2.48
N GLN A 109 -10.99 -7.24 2.82
CA GLN A 109 -10.96 -8.13 3.98
C GLN A 109 -9.81 -9.15 3.88
N ALA A 110 -9.55 -9.67 2.67
CA ALA A 110 -8.41 -10.55 2.42
C ALA A 110 -7.06 -9.81 2.36
N ARG A 111 -7.06 -8.51 2.03
CA ARG A 111 -5.85 -7.68 1.84
C ARG A 111 -5.33 -7.05 3.13
N LEU A 112 -6.17 -6.85 4.15
CA LEU A 112 -5.78 -6.24 5.44
C LEU A 112 -4.66 -7.01 6.15
N GLU A 113 -4.75 -8.33 6.27
CA GLU A 113 -3.70 -9.13 6.93
C GLU A 113 -2.34 -9.05 6.21
N PRO A 114 -2.27 -9.14 4.86
CA PRO A 114 -1.05 -8.82 4.11
C PRO A 114 -0.51 -7.40 4.36
N ILE A 115 -1.36 -6.38 4.46
CA ILE A 115 -0.95 -5.00 4.75
C ILE A 115 -0.32 -4.90 6.14
N GLU A 116 -0.93 -5.49 7.17
CA GLU A 116 -0.36 -5.55 8.53
C GLU A 116 1.02 -6.22 8.51
N LYS A 117 1.16 -7.35 7.80
CA LYS A 117 2.44 -8.06 7.64
C LYS A 117 3.50 -7.26 6.87
N GLU A 118 3.10 -6.43 5.90
CA GLU A 118 4.00 -5.53 5.19
C GLU A 118 4.46 -4.39 6.11
N ALA A 119 3.56 -3.83 6.93
CA ALA A 119 3.87 -2.81 7.93
C ALA A 119 4.85 -3.31 9.01
N ASP A 120 4.75 -4.57 9.43
CA ASP A 120 5.74 -5.20 10.33
C ASP A 120 7.15 -5.19 9.73
N VAL A 121 7.27 -5.45 8.42
CA VAL A 121 8.58 -5.41 7.74
C VAL A 121 9.10 -3.98 7.62
N VAL A 122 8.21 -3.00 7.38
CA VAL A 122 8.57 -1.57 7.42
C VAL A 122 9.10 -1.19 8.81
N LYS A 123 8.47 -1.67 9.88
CA LYS A 123 8.98 -1.47 11.24
C LYS A 123 10.39 -2.06 11.41
N GLU A 124 10.66 -3.26 10.90
CA GLU A 124 12.01 -3.84 10.93
C GLU A 124 13.05 -2.95 10.18
N ILE A 125 12.63 -2.24 9.12
CA ILE A 125 13.48 -1.29 8.41
C ILE A 125 13.80 -0.08 9.29
N TYR A 126 12.79 0.51 9.95
CA TYR A 126 13.01 1.66 10.83
C TYR A 126 13.83 1.29 12.08
N ASP A 127 13.61 0.11 12.67
CA ASP A 127 14.45 -0.42 13.76
C ASP A 127 15.92 -0.56 13.31
N MET A 128 16.14 -0.97 12.06
CA MET A 128 17.48 -1.05 11.48
C MET A 128 18.10 0.34 11.27
N ILE A 129 17.35 1.29 10.73
CA ILE A 129 17.76 2.70 10.58
C ILE A 129 18.25 3.27 11.91
N GLU A 130 17.48 3.07 12.99
CA GLU A 130 17.86 3.51 14.33
C GLU A 130 19.12 2.79 14.83
N SER A 131 19.19 1.46 14.69
CA SER A 131 20.32 0.66 15.17
C SER A 131 21.67 1.02 14.53
N PHE A 132 21.65 1.45 13.27
CA PHE A 132 22.84 1.87 12.52
C PHE A 132 23.03 3.40 12.49
N ASN A 133 22.18 4.17 13.17
CA ASN A 133 22.17 5.63 13.15
C ASN A 133 22.16 6.21 11.72
N VAL A 134 21.33 5.62 10.85
CA VAL A 134 21.16 6.12 9.48
C VAL A 134 20.42 7.47 9.55
N PRO A 135 20.95 8.53 8.92
CA PRO A 135 20.31 9.84 8.96
C PRO A 135 19.00 9.80 8.16
N VAL A 136 17.89 10.14 8.82
CA VAL A 136 16.57 10.23 8.20
C VAL A 136 15.95 11.59 8.55
N PRO A 137 15.36 12.30 7.58
CA PRO A 137 14.68 13.55 7.86
C PRO A 137 13.51 13.38 8.85
N PRO A 138 13.28 14.32 9.77
CA PRO A 138 12.20 14.22 10.76
C PRO A 138 10.81 14.16 10.12
N GLU A 139 10.62 14.76 8.95
CA GLU A 139 9.37 14.66 8.18
C GLU A 139 9.02 13.22 7.78
N ASP A 140 10.01 12.39 7.47
CA ASP A 140 9.78 10.99 7.09
C ASP A 140 9.39 10.13 8.29
N TYR A 141 9.95 10.42 9.46
CA TYR A 141 9.52 9.82 10.72
C TYR A 141 8.08 10.20 11.07
N ALA A 142 7.71 11.47 10.87
CA ALA A 142 6.35 11.92 11.12
C ALA A 142 5.33 11.17 10.24
N VAL A 143 5.67 10.91 8.97
CA VAL A 143 4.79 10.14 8.08
C VAL A 143 4.76 8.66 8.46
N TYR A 144 5.89 8.05 8.82
CA TYR A 144 5.91 6.68 9.34
C TYR A 144 5.00 6.51 10.57
N GLN A 145 4.96 7.48 11.47
CA GLN A 145 4.07 7.47 12.63
C GLN A 145 2.58 7.45 12.26
N THR A 146 2.21 7.84 11.03
CA THR A 146 0.82 7.78 10.55
C THR A 146 0.41 6.40 9.99
N LEU A 147 1.36 5.51 9.72
CA LEU A 147 1.12 4.21 9.09
C LEU A 147 0.17 3.33 9.91
N LEU A 148 0.51 3.07 11.18
CA LEU A 148 -0.30 2.22 12.06
C LEU A 148 -1.70 2.81 12.30
N PRO A 149 -1.86 4.11 12.62
CA PRO A 149 -3.18 4.74 12.67
C PRO A 149 -3.99 4.61 11.38
N SER A 150 -3.35 4.67 10.20
CA SER A 150 -4.03 4.52 8.91
C SER A 150 -4.59 3.11 8.70
N ILE A 151 -3.79 2.09 9.06
CA ILE A 151 -4.23 0.68 9.03
C ILE A 151 -5.40 0.46 10.00
N GLU A 152 -5.30 1.00 11.21
CA GLU A 152 -6.37 0.87 12.23
C GLU A 152 -7.68 1.52 11.78
N ARG A 153 -7.62 2.71 11.17
CA ARG A 153 -8.81 3.35 10.60
C ARG A 153 -9.44 2.52 9.48
N SER A 154 -8.63 1.97 8.58
CA SER A 154 -9.12 1.09 7.50
C SER A 154 -9.80 -0.17 8.03
N LYS A 155 -9.25 -0.78 9.08
CA LYS A 155 -9.83 -1.94 9.77
C LYS A 155 -11.16 -1.59 10.44
N ASN A 156 -11.22 -0.46 11.15
CA ASN A 156 -12.46 0.01 11.77
C ASN A 156 -13.54 0.32 10.72
N ALA A 157 -13.15 0.90 9.58
CA ALA A 157 -14.06 1.13 8.45
C ALA A 157 -14.58 -0.18 7.87
N MET A 158 -13.73 -1.22 7.77
CA MET A 158 -14.13 -2.56 7.34
C MET A 158 -15.13 -3.20 8.31
N ASP A 159 -14.84 -3.17 9.62
CA ASP A 159 -15.72 -3.71 10.64
C ASP A 159 -17.10 -3.02 10.63
N LYS A 160 -17.12 -1.71 10.43
CA LYS A 160 -18.35 -0.94 10.25
C LYS A 160 -19.10 -1.35 8.99
N ALA A 161 -18.42 -1.43 7.85
CA ALA A 161 -19.04 -1.83 6.57
C ALA A 161 -19.62 -3.25 6.65
N LEU A 162 -18.95 -4.18 7.36
CA LEU A 162 -19.44 -5.52 7.60
C LEU A 162 -20.69 -5.54 8.49
N ALA A 163 -20.74 -4.71 9.53
CA ALA A 163 -21.90 -4.59 10.41
C ALA A 163 -23.13 -3.99 9.69
N GLU A 164 -22.90 -3.05 8.78
CA GLU A 164 -23.96 -2.38 8.00
C GLU A 164 -24.37 -3.20 6.76
N ARG A 165 -23.58 -4.21 6.37
CA ARG A 165 -23.77 -5.00 5.14
C ARG A 165 -25.20 -5.52 4.96
N ASP A 166 -25.79 -6.09 6.01
CA ASP A 166 -27.13 -6.70 5.89
C ASP A 166 -28.21 -5.63 5.64
N VAL A 167 -28.10 -4.47 6.29
CA VAL A 167 -28.97 -3.31 6.05
C VAL A 167 -28.80 -2.79 4.62
N ILE A 168 -27.55 -2.74 4.16
CA ILE A 168 -27.18 -2.31 2.82
C ILE A 168 -27.79 -3.28 1.77
N VAL A 169 -27.75 -4.60 2.01
CA VAL A 169 -28.38 -5.62 1.14
C VAL A 169 -29.90 -5.48 1.08
N ASP A 170 -30.56 -5.25 2.20
CA ASP A 170 -32.01 -5.04 2.23
C ASP A 170 -32.41 -3.78 1.43
N LEU A 171 -31.65 -2.69 1.56
CA LEU A 171 -31.87 -1.46 0.78
C LEU A 171 -31.71 -1.70 -0.72
N PHE A 172 -30.69 -2.47 -1.12
CA PHE A 172 -30.47 -2.84 -2.51
C PHE A 172 -31.62 -3.65 -3.11
N LEU A 173 -32.10 -4.66 -2.39
CA LEU A 173 -33.25 -5.46 -2.85
C LEU A 173 -34.48 -4.57 -3.04
N SER A 174 -34.75 -3.66 -2.08
CA SER A 174 -35.87 -2.73 -2.20
C SER A 174 -35.73 -1.76 -3.39
N THR A 175 -34.51 -1.35 -3.71
CA THR A 175 -34.22 -0.46 -4.85
C THR A 175 -34.39 -1.21 -6.16
N LEU A 176 -33.92 -2.46 -6.25
CA LEU A 176 -34.14 -3.32 -7.42
C LEU A 176 -35.63 -3.58 -7.68
N ASP A 177 -36.41 -3.87 -6.64
CA ASP A 177 -37.85 -4.08 -6.77
C ASP A 177 -38.54 -2.83 -7.33
N LYS A 178 -38.10 -1.64 -6.89
CA LYS A 178 -38.59 -0.36 -7.40
C LYS A 178 -38.20 -0.15 -8.87
N ASP A 179 -36.94 -0.38 -9.22
CA ASP A 179 -36.44 -0.24 -10.59
C ASP A 179 -37.16 -1.19 -11.56
N ILE A 180 -37.43 -2.44 -11.13
CA ILE A 180 -38.22 -3.41 -11.89
C ILE A 180 -39.66 -2.91 -12.09
N ALA A 181 -40.29 -2.36 -11.05
CA ALA A 181 -41.64 -1.83 -11.14
C ALA A 181 -41.75 -0.64 -12.10
N GLU A 182 -40.79 0.28 -12.06
CA GLU A 182 -40.69 1.42 -12.99
C GLU A 182 -40.50 0.93 -14.42
N LEU A 183 -39.56 -0.01 -14.66
CA LEU A 183 -39.33 -0.57 -16.00
C LEU A 183 -40.58 -1.28 -16.56
N VAL A 184 -41.33 -1.99 -15.72
CA VAL A 184 -42.60 -2.64 -16.12
C VAL A 184 -43.66 -1.60 -16.48
N HIS A 185 -43.70 -0.47 -15.78
CA HIS A 185 -44.60 0.63 -16.12
C HIS A 185 -44.24 1.25 -17.47
N ASP A 186 -42.96 1.56 -17.69
CA ASP A 186 -42.46 2.10 -18.95
C ASP A 186 -42.75 1.17 -20.13
N MET A 187 -42.58 -0.14 -19.94
CA MET A 187 -42.94 -1.14 -20.96
C MET A 187 -44.44 -1.14 -21.30
N LYS A 188 -45.32 -0.96 -20.30
CA LYS A 188 -46.77 -0.88 -20.53
C LYS A 188 -47.14 0.37 -21.32
N ASP A 189 -46.51 1.49 -20.99
CA ASP A 189 -46.75 2.78 -21.65
C ASP A 189 -46.25 2.75 -23.09
N ALA A 190 -45.05 2.21 -23.32
CA ALA A 190 -44.51 1.99 -24.67
C ALA A 190 -45.43 1.08 -25.50
N LYS A 191 -45.94 -0.01 -24.90
CA LYS A 191 -46.89 -0.92 -25.57
C LYS A 191 -48.20 -0.20 -25.94
N GLN A 192 -48.74 0.64 -25.05
CA GLN A 192 -49.94 1.44 -25.34
C GLN A 192 -49.69 2.43 -26.48
N ALA A 193 -48.57 3.15 -26.46
CA ALA A 193 -48.20 4.11 -27.51
C ALA A 193 -48.08 3.45 -28.89
N ILE A 194 -47.47 2.26 -28.96
CA ILE A 194 -47.40 1.45 -30.18
C ILE A 194 -48.82 1.06 -30.64
N ASN A 195 -49.67 0.55 -29.74
CA ASN A 195 -51.03 0.13 -30.09
C ASN A 195 -51.88 1.29 -30.65
N VAL A 196 -51.79 2.47 -30.04
CA VAL A 196 -52.47 3.68 -30.53
C VAL A 196 -51.98 4.07 -31.93
N THR A 197 -50.68 3.92 -32.18
CA THR A 197 -50.05 4.24 -33.47
C THR A 197 -50.46 3.24 -34.56
N VAL A 198 -50.52 1.95 -34.22
CA VAL A 198 -51.01 0.88 -35.12
C VAL A 198 -52.49 1.09 -35.45
N MET A 199 -53.33 1.39 -34.44
CA MET A 199 -54.75 1.71 -34.67
C MET A 199 -54.94 2.91 -35.62
N ARG A 200 -54.19 4.00 -35.40
CA ARG A 200 -54.22 5.16 -36.30
C ARG A 200 -53.82 4.81 -37.74
N ARG A 201 -52.82 3.93 -37.92
CA ARG A 201 -52.41 3.46 -39.25
C ARG A 201 -53.48 2.60 -39.93
N SER A 202 -54.11 1.68 -39.19
CA SER A 202 -55.16 0.82 -39.73
C SER A 202 -56.42 1.57 -40.17
N VAL A 203 -56.80 2.65 -39.46
CA VAL A 203 -57.93 3.52 -39.85
C VAL A 203 -57.60 4.30 -41.12
N PHE A 204 -56.35 4.70 -41.33
CA PHE A 204 -55.94 5.43 -42.52
C PHE A 204 -55.89 4.55 -43.78
N THR A 205 -55.57 3.26 -43.66
CA THR A 205 -55.55 2.30 -44.78
C THR A 205 -56.92 1.77 -45.19
N SER A 206 -57.95 1.90 -44.36
CA SER A 206 -59.34 1.53 -44.71
C SER A 206 -60.17 2.70 -45.27
N LEU A 207 -59.57 3.88 -45.43
CA LEU A 207 -60.14 5.09 -46.02
C LEU A 207 -59.59 5.42 -47.43
N THR A 208 -58.82 4.52 -48.03
CA THR A 208 -58.35 4.56 -49.43
C THR A 208 -58.90 3.37 -50.20
#